data_AF-A0A7G2M2T0-F1
#
_entry.id   AF-A0A7G2M2T0-F1
#
_cell.length_a   1.000
_cell.length_b   1.000
_cell.length_c   1.000
_cell.angle_alpha   90.00
_cell.angle_beta   90.00
_cell.angle_gamma   90.00
#
_symmetry.space_group_name_H-M   'P 1'
#
loop_
_entity.id
_entity.type
_entity.pdbx_description
1 polymer ?
#
loop_
_entity_poly.entity_id
_entity_poly.type
_entity_poly.pdbx_seq_one_letter_code
_entity_poly.pdbx_strand_id
1 'polypeptide(L)' 'MIKTPYLLFLGDAPDSLSAKVAQGIKDWRPDNAVGQFRMEGCKADLGLQDMTLAEAREAGAETLVT' A
#
# COMPACT_ATOMS: atom_id res chain seq x y z
N MET A 1 1.55 -14.14 -12.60
CA MET A 1 2.03 -12.74 -12.45
C MET A 1 1.01 -12.01 -11.58
N ILE A 2 1.43 -11.19 -10.61
CA ILE A 2 0.50 -10.47 -9.71
C ILE A 2 -0.19 -9.36 -10.51
N LYS A 3 -1.49 -9.14 -10.27
CA LYS A 3 -2.30 -8.18 -11.03
C LYS A 3 -2.11 -6.76 -10.50
N THR A 4 -1.70 -5.86 -11.39
CA THR A 4 -1.55 -4.43 -11.14
C THR A 4 -2.80 -3.68 -11.57
N PRO A 5 -3.17 -2.58 -10.92
CA PRO A 5 -2.44 -1.90 -9.84
C PRO A 5 -2.77 -2.44 -8.44
N TYR A 6 -2.00 -1.99 -7.44
CA TYR A 6 -1.93 -2.52 -6.08
C TYR A 6 -2.39 -1.50 -5.05
N LEU A 7 -3.06 -1.99 -4.00
CA LEU A 7 -3.18 -1.30 -2.72
C LEU A 7 -2.05 -1.78 -1.79
N LEU A 8 -1.26 -0.87 -1.25
CA LEU A 8 -0.15 -1.20 -0.37
C LEU A 8 -0.61 -1.27 1.09
N PHE A 9 -0.65 -2.46 1.67
CA PHE A 9 -1.08 -2.70 3.03
C PHE A 9 0.06 -2.60 4.03
N LEU A 10 0.00 -1.61 4.92
CA LEU A 10 1.01 -1.41 5.96
C LEU A 10 0.61 -2.06 7.29
N GLY A 11 -0.65 -2.48 7.45
CA GLY A 11 -1.13 -3.03 8.72
C GLY A 11 -0.90 -2.06 9.88
N ASP A 12 -0.42 -2.57 11.01
CA ASP A 12 0.03 -1.82 12.18
C ASP A 12 1.58 -1.68 12.19
N ALA A 13 2.21 -1.50 11.02
CA ALA A 13 3.67 -1.46 10.94
C ALA A 13 4.28 -0.46 11.95
N PRO A 14 5.10 -0.92 12.91
CA PRO A 14 5.65 -0.07 13.97
C PRO A 14 6.75 0.87 13.45
N ASP A 15 7.29 0.61 12.27
CA ASP A 15 8.35 1.37 11.61
C ASP A 15 8.43 1.04 10.11
N SER A 16 9.21 1.83 9.37
CA SER A 16 9.39 1.69 7.92
C SER A 16 10.06 0.37 7.49
N LEU A 17 10.82 -0.30 8.36
CA LEU A 17 11.44 -1.59 8.03
C LEU A 17 10.37 -2.68 7.91
N SER A 18 9.34 -2.60 8.75
CA SER A 18 8.19 -3.50 8.69
C SER A 18 7.38 -3.31 7.39
N ALA A 19 7.41 -2.10 6.82
CA ALA A 19 6.78 -1.75 5.53
C ALA A 19 7.73 -1.84 4.32
N LYS A 20 8.91 -2.46 4.45
CA LYS A 20 9.97 -2.39 3.41
C LYS A 20 9.56 -2.95 2.04
N VAL A 21 8.62 -3.89 2.01
CA VAL A 21 8.13 -4.49 0.75
C VAL A 21 7.22 -3.48 0.04
N ALA A 22 6.20 -2.96 0.71
CA ALA A 22 5.37 -1.88 0.21
C ALA A 22 6.20 -0.64 -0.20
N GLN A 23 7.18 -0.24 0.62
CA GLN A 23 8.12 0.84 0.27
C GLN A 23 8.89 0.54 -1.02
N GLY A 24 9.41 -0.68 -1.18
CA GLY A 24 10.05 -1.10 -2.42
C GLY A 24 9.10 -1.01 -3.62
N ILE A 25 7.85 -1.43 -3.50
CA ILE A 25 6.89 -1.32 -4.60
C ILE A 25 6.68 0.15 -4.99
N LYS A 26 6.50 1.04 -4.02
CA LYS A 26 6.39 2.48 -4.27
C LYS A 26 7.65 3.03 -4.97
N ASP A 27 8.85 2.67 -4.51
CA ASP A 27 10.09 3.24 -5.04
C ASP A 27 10.41 2.75 -6.46
N TRP A 28 10.17 1.46 -6.72
CA TRP A 28 10.53 0.82 -8.00
C TRP A 28 9.40 0.85 -9.02
N ARG A 29 8.13 0.93 -8.58
CA ARG A 29 6.92 0.86 -9.41
C ARG A 29 5.81 1.78 -8.85
N PRO A 30 6.05 3.10 -8.75
CA PRO A 30 5.09 4.04 -8.17
C PRO A 30 3.73 4.04 -8.89
N ASP A 31 3.74 3.92 -10.23
CA ASP A 31 2.50 3.89 -11.04
C ASP A 31 1.62 2.67 -10.77
N ASN A 32 2.19 1.61 -10.17
CA ASN A 32 1.44 0.43 -9.80
C ASN A 32 0.80 0.53 -8.41
N ALA A 33 1.07 1.57 -7.63
CA ALA A 33 0.51 1.74 -6.30
C ALA A 33 -0.62 2.79 -6.33
N VAL A 34 -1.87 2.37 -6.14
CA VAL A 34 -3.01 3.31 -6.11
C VAL A 34 -3.12 4.08 -4.80
N GLY A 35 -2.58 3.52 -3.73
CA GLY A 35 -2.70 4.07 -2.38
C GLY A 35 -2.07 3.16 -1.34
N GLN A 36 -2.21 3.55 -0.07
CA GLN A 36 -1.82 2.77 1.09
C GLN A 36 -3.04 2.47 1.98
N PHE A 37 -3.00 1.34 2.69
CA PHE A 37 -3.99 0.98 3.70
C PHE A 37 -3.28 0.73 5.03
N ARG A 38 -3.66 1.50 6.05
CA ARG A 38 -3.06 1.48 7.39
C ARG A 38 -4.10 1.08 8.42
N MET A 39 -3.69 0.31 9.43
CA MET A 39 -4.51 0.03 10.61
C MET A 39 -4.22 1.06 11.70
N GLU A 40 -5.10 1.12 12.69
CA GLU A 40 -4.91 1.94 13.88
C GLU A 40 -3.58 1.57 14.56
N GLY A 41 -2.73 2.57 14.80
CA GLY A 41 -1.40 2.39 15.42
C GLY A 41 -0.23 2.34 14.44
N CYS A 42 -0.49 2.24 13.13
CA CYS A 42 0.55 2.20 12.10
C CYS A 42 1.43 3.46 12.13
N LYS A 43 2.74 3.26 12.23
CA LYS A 43 3.73 4.35 12.23
C LYS A 43 4.49 4.47 10.92
N ALA A 44 4.39 3.47 10.05
CA ALA A 44 4.92 3.57 8.70
C ALA A 44 4.01 4.45 7.83
N ASP A 45 4.64 5.29 7.02
CA ASP A 45 3.94 6.11 6.03
C ASP A 45 4.72 6.09 4.73
N LEU A 46 4.05 5.70 3.65
CA LEU A 46 4.62 5.72 2.32
C LEU A 46 4.30 7.03 1.58
N GLY A 47 3.59 7.99 2.20
CA GLY A 47 3.21 9.25 1.55
C GLY A 47 2.28 9.04 0.35
N LEU A 48 1.56 7.92 0.32
CA LEU A 48 0.49 7.66 -0.64
C LEU A 48 -0.85 8.02 -0.01
N GLN A 49 -1.88 8.20 -0.84
CA GLN A 49 -3.24 8.41 -0.36
C GLN A 49 -3.69 7.21 0.48
N ASP A 50 -4.18 7.46 1.70
CA ASP A 50 -4.86 6.41 2.47
C ASP A 50 -6.19 6.06 1.80
N MET A 51 -6.39 4.77 1.57
CA MET A 51 -7.59 4.23 0.94
C MET A 51 -8.09 3.02 1.71
N THR A 52 -9.41 2.94 1.85
CA THR A 52 -10.08 1.69 2.23
C THR A 52 -10.00 0.67 1.08
N LEU A 53 -10.31 -0.60 1.36
CA LEU A 53 -10.40 -1.64 0.32
C LEU A 53 -11.43 -1.28 -0.77
N ALA A 54 -12.52 -0.61 -0.40
CA ALA A 54 -13.55 -0.19 -1.34
C ALA A 54 -13.03 0.92 -2.26
N GLU A 55 -12.45 1.98 -1.68
CA GLU A 55 -11.87 3.10 -2.45
C GLU A 55 -10.75 2.62 -3.37
N ALA A 56 -9.87 1.73 -2.87
CA ALA A 56 -8.81 1.17 -3.70
C ALA A 56 -9.36 0.32 -4.84
N ARG A 57 -10.43 -0.45 -4.61
CA ARG A 57 -11.10 -1.22 -5.68
C ARG A 57 -11.70 -0.30 -6.73
N GLU A 58 -12.32 0.81 -6.33
CA GLU A 58 -12.84 1.83 -7.25
C GLU A 58 -11.71 2.56 -8.00
N ALA A 59 -10.56 2.77 -7.34
CA ALA A 59 -9.34 3.28 -7.96
C ALA A 59 -8.63 2.25 -8.87
N GLY A 60 -9.18 1.05 -9.01
CA GLY A 60 -8.69 0.02 -9.94
C GLY A 60 -7.74 -1.00 -9.34
N ALA A 61 -7.51 -1.01 -8.01
CA ALA A 61 -6.69 -2.03 -7.38
C ALA A 61 -7.22 -3.44 -7.66
N GLU A 62 -6.33 -4.30 -8.13
CA GLU A 62 -6.61 -5.71 -8.38
C GLU A 62 -5.96 -6.62 -7.34
N THR A 63 -5.00 -6.11 -6.56
CA THR A 63 -4.32 -6.88 -5.52
C THR A 63 -3.98 -6.01 -4.31
N LEU A 64 -4.12 -6.59 -3.12
CA LEU A 64 -3.62 -6.05 -1.85
C LEU A 64 -2.24 -6.67 -1.57
N VAL A 65 -1.21 -5.85 -1.34
CA VAL A 65 0.18 -6.31 -1.15
C VAL A 65 0.78 -5.70 0.11
N THR A 66 1.48 -6.51 0.92
CA THR A 66 2.07 -6.12 2.22
C THR A 66 3.56 -5.80 2.10
#